data_AF-A0A920U6Z3-F1
#
_entry.id   AF-A0A920U6Z3-F1
#
_cell.length_a   1.000
_cell.length_b   1.000
_cell.length_c   1.000
_cell.angle_alpha   90.00
_cell.angle_beta   90.00
_cell.angle_gamma   90.00
#
_symmetry.space_group_name_H-M   'P 1'
#
loop_
_entity.id
_entity.type
_entity.pdbx_description
1 polymer ?
#
loop_
_entity_poly.entity_id
_entity_poly.type
_entity_poly.pdbx_seq_one_letter_code
_entity_poly.pdbx_strand_id
1 'polypeptide(L)' 'MSSEDPGVPDGLKVDKHGNVFCTGPGGVWVCRPTGEFLGRIILPELPANLGWGEDGSVLFITARTSIYRLQTKTVGVLPS' A
#
# COMPACT_ATOMS: atom_id res chain seq x y z
N MET A 1 1.71 9.45 12.53
CA MET A 1 2.24 9.52 11.15
C MET A 1 1.66 10.76 10.51
N SER A 2 2.50 11.72 10.10
CA SER A 2 2.12 12.94 9.38
C SER A 2 3.22 13.29 8.37
N SER A 3 2.86 13.93 7.27
CA SER A 3 3.79 14.35 6.20
C SER A 3 3.17 15.54 5.47
N GLU A 4 4.03 16.46 5.02
CA GLU A 4 3.66 17.61 4.20
C GLU A 4 3.48 17.27 2.71
N ASP A 5 3.77 16.02 2.31
CA ASP A 5 3.59 15.57 0.94
C ASP A 5 2.09 15.54 0.58
N PRO A 6 1.72 15.77 -0.69
CA PRO A 6 0.31 15.74 -1.08
C PRO A 6 -0.28 14.34 -0.98
N GLY A 7 -1.59 14.27 -0.76
CA GLY A 7 -2.36 13.03 -0.61
C GLY A 7 -2.95 12.86 0.79
N VAL A 8 -3.92 11.95 0.91
CA VAL A 8 -4.56 11.59 2.18
C VAL A 8 -4.69 10.07 2.26
N PRO A 9 -4.80 9.50 3.46
CA PRO A 9 -5.14 8.09 3.60
C PRO A 9 -6.51 7.79 3.01
N ASP A 10 -6.58 6.73 2.20
CA ASP A 10 -7.81 6.25 1.55
C ASP A 10 -7.83 4.72 1.58
N GLY A 11 -7.18 4.06 0.61
CA GLY A 11 -7.07 2.60 0.58
C GLY A 11 -6.17 2.03 1.67
N LEU A 12 -6.58 0.87 2.21
CA LEU A 12 -5.81 0.09 3.18
C LEU A 12 -5.95 -1.41 2.91
N LYS A 13 -4.85 -2.16 3.05
CA LYS A 13 -4.78 -3.62 3.02
C LYS A 13 -3.77 -4.13 4.04
N VAL A 14 -3.86 -5.40 4.38
CA VAL A 14 -2.92 -6.08 5.28
C VAL A 14 -2.30 -7.30 4.61
N ASP A 15 -1.03 -7.57 4.88
CA ASP A 15 -0.41 -8.83 4.52
C ASP A 15 -0.72 -9.93 5.56
N LYS A 16 -0.30 -11.18 5.28
CA LYS A 16 -0.50 -12.33 6.19
C LYS A 16 0.24 -12.21 7.52
N HIS A 17 1.21 -11.31 7.64
CA HIS A 17 1.92 -11.03 8.89
C HIS A 17 1.28 -9.87 9.68
N GLY A 18 0.21 -9.28 9.16
CA GLY A 18 -0.49 -8.15 9.76
C GLY A 18 0.19 -6.81 9.51
N ASN A 19 1.18 -6.73 8.62
CA ASN A 19 1.71 -5.44 8.19
C ASN A 19 0.63 -4.68 7.43
N VAL A 20 0.47 -3.40 7.77
CA VAL A 20 -0.53 -2.52 7.18
C VAL A 20 0.09 -1.77 6.01
N PHE A 21 -0.56 -1.86 4.86
CA PHE A 21 -0.26 -1.07 3.67
C PHE A 21 -1.41 -0.07 3.51
N CYS A 22 -1.11 1.22 3.54
CA CYS A 22 -2.12 2.28 3.46
C CYS A 22 -1.66 3.36 2.48
N THR A 23 -2.53 3.82 1.59
CA THR A 23 -2.23 5.05 0.83
C THR A 23 -2.09 6.22 1.79
N GLY A 24 -1.36 7.24 1.40
CA GLY A 24 -1.17 8.43 2.21
C GLY A 24 -0.34 9.48 1.50
N PRO A 25 -0.03 10.57 2.21
CA PRO A 25 0.91 11.60 1.75
C PRO A 25 2.17 10.99 1.10
N GLY A 26 2.38 11.30 -0.18
CA GLY A 26 3.59 10.89 -0.92
C GLY A 26 3.72 9.39 -1.25
N GLY A 27 2.68 8.56 -1.09
CA GLY A 27 2.71 7.17 -1.57
C GLY A 27 1.95 6.16 -0.70
N VAL A 28 2.41 4.91 -0.71
CA VAL A 28 1.85 3.85 0.16
C VAL A 28 2.76 3.63 1.36
N TRP A 29 2.23 3.87 2.55
CA TRP A 29 2.91 3.71 3.83
C TRP A 29 2.78 2.25 4.28
N VAL A 30 3.88 1.69 4.77
CA VAL A 30 3.94 0.31 5.26
C VAL A 30 4.34 0.33 6.73
N CYS A 31 3.54 -0.32 7.57
CA CYS A 31 3.72 -0.31 9.02
C CYS A 31 3.59 -1.73 9.59
N ARG A 32 4.33 -2.03 10.65
CA ARG A 32 4.15 -3.27 11.41
C ARG A 32 2.78 -3.29 12.11
N PRO A 33 2.27 -4.47 12.51
CA PRO A 33 1.07 -4.57 13.37
C PRO A 33 1.16 -3.74 14.65
N THR A 34 2.39 -3.54 15.16
CA THR A 34 2.68 -2.72 16.34
C THR A 34 2.54 -1.22 16.11
N GLY A 35 2.30 -0.77 14.87
CA GLY A 35 2.26 0.64 14.47
C GLY A 35 3.62 1.24 14.11
N GLU A 36 4.70 0.46 14.19
CA GLU A 36 6.03 0.92 13.76
C GLU A 36 6.07 1.14 12.25
N PHE A 37 6.54 2.31 11.81
CA PHE A 37 6.68 2.64 10.40
C PHE A 37 7.88 1.91 9.77
N LEU A 38 7.64 1.13 8.73
CA LEU A 38 8.68 0.40 7.99
C LEU A 38 9.25 1.21 6.83
N GLY A 39 8.40 2.00 6.18
CA GLY A 39 8.80 2.78 5.01
C GLY A 39 7.63 3.14 4.11
N ARG A 40 7.96 3.76 2.97
CA ARG A 40 7.00 4.25 1.99
C ARG A 40 7.36 3.79 0.59
N ILE A 41 6.38 3.27 -0.14
CA ILE A 41 6.48 2.96 -1.56
C ILE A 41 6.10 4.24 -2.32
N ILE A 42 7.09 4.82 -3.00
CA ILE A 42 6.94 6.04 -3.80
C ILE A 42 6.48 5.64 -5.20
N LEU A 43 5.49 6.35 -5.72
CA LEU A 43 4.91 6.14 -7.04
C LEU A 43 4.98 7.45 -7.85
N PRO A 44 5.01 7.38 -9.19
CA PRO A 44 4.96 8.58 -10.03
C PRO A 44 3.67 9.40 -9.86
N GLU A 45 2.54 8.75 -9.54
CA GLU A 45 1.25 9.38 -9.29
C GLU A 45 0.74 9.07 -7.87
N LEU A 46 -0.08 9.97 -7.31
CA LEU A 46 -0.65 9.78 -5.98
C LEU A 46 -1.63 8.60 -5.94
N PRO A 47 -1.39 7.59 -5.09
CA PRO A 47 -2.26 6.43 -5.02
C PRO A 47 -3.57 6.76 -4.31
N ALA A 48 -4.67 6.20 -4.79
CA ALA A 48 -5.98 6.26 -4.16
C ALA A 48 -6.31 4.95 -3.44
N ASN A 49 -6.04 3.80 -4.05
CA ASN A 49 -6.32 2.50 -3.45
C ASN A 49 -5.28 1.45 -3.81
N LEU A 50 -5.32 0.32 -3.12
CA LEU A 50 -4.45 -0.82 -3.33
C LEU A 50 -5.19 -2.13 -3.05
N GLY A 51 -4.78 -3.20 -3.73
CA GLY A 51 -5.34 -4.53 -3.58
C GLY A 51 -4.29 -5.59 -3.85
N TRP A 52 -4.34 -6.67 -3.07
CA TRP A 52 -3.57 -7.87 -3.34
C TRP A 52 -4.19 -8.60 -4.54
N GLY A 53 -3.35 -9.13 -5.43
CA GLY A 53 -3.78 -9.93 -6.55
C GLY A 53 -2.85 -11.13 -6.79
N GLU A 54 -3.15 -11.87 -7.85
CA GLU A 54 -2.49 -13.14 -8.16
C GLU A 54 -2.66 -14.13 -7.00
N ASP A 55 -1.59 -14.76 -6.52
CA ASP A 55 -1.58 -15.61 -5.34
C ASP A 55 -1.39 -14.82 -4.02
N GLY A 56 -1.60 -13.50 -4.08
CA GLY A 56 -1.35 -12.54 -3.01
C GLY A 56 0.07 -11.98 -3.01
N SER A 57 0.96 -12.43 -3.89
CA SER A 57 2.35 -11.94 -3.95
C SER A 57 2.50 -10.57 -4.61
N VAL A 58 1.46 -10.09 -5.29
CA VAL A 58 1.46 -8.82 -6.03
C VAL A 58 0.50 -7.82 -5.42
N LEU A 59 0.97 -6.58 -5.31
CA LEU A 59 0.17 -5.44 -4.93
C LEU A 59 -0.15 -4.60 -6.17
N PHE A 60 -1.44 -4.52 -6.51
CA PHE A 60 -1.95 -3.59 -7.51
C PHE A 60 -2.31 -2.27 -6.82
N ILE A 61 -1.95 -1.15 -7.44
CA ILE A 61 -2.14 0.18 -6.86
C ILE A 61 -2.80 1.08 -7.91
N THR A 62 -3.96 1.64 -7.58
CA THR A 62 -4.62 2.63 -8.43
C THR A 62 -4.10 4.01 -8.07
N ALA A 63 -3.70 4.79 -9.07
CA ALA A 63 -3.12 6.11 -8.86
C ALA A 63 -3.50 7.04 -10.00
N ARG A 64 -4.46 7.94 -9.74
CA ARG A 64 -5.02 8.91 -10.69
C ARG A 64 -5.33 8.30 -12.07
N THR A 65 -4.40 8.38 -13.02
CA THR A 65 -4.59 7.93 -14.41
C THR A 65 -3.99 6.57 -14.72
N SER A 66 -3.31 5.96 -13.74
CA SER A 66 -2.52 4.74 -13.91
C SER A 66 -2.92 3.64 -12.92
N ILE A 67 -2.60 2.40 -13.28
CA ILE A 67 -2.56 1.24 -12.37
C ILE A 67 -1.13 0.72 -12.35
N TYR A 68 -0.53 0.63 -11.16
CA TYR A 68 0.79 0.04 -10.97
C TYR A 68 0.66 -1.41 -10.49
N ARG A 69 1.61 -2.25 -10.91
CA ARG A 69 1.76 -3.64 -10.45
C ARG A 69 3.12 -3.76 -9.76
N LEU A 70 3.12 -4.17 -8.49
CA LEU A 70 4.33 -4.33 -7.70
C LEU A 70 4.45 -5.75 -7.14
N GLN A 71 5.50 -6.47 -7.54
CA GLN A 71 5.86 -7.73 -6.87
C GLN A 71 6.35 -7.43 -5.46
N THR A 72 5.76 -8.06 -4.45
CA THR A 72 6.11 -7.84 -3.05
C THR A 72 6.95 -8.97 -2.48
N LYS A 73 7.62 -8.71 -1.36
CA LYS A 73 8.39 -9.70 -0.59
C LYS A 73 7.55 -10.40 0.50
N THR A 74 6.26 -10.07 0.56
CA THR A 74 5.28 -10.64 1.49
C THR A 74 4.12 -11.20 0.67
N VAL A 75 3.12 -11.78 1.35
CA VAL A 75 1.92 -12.27 0.68
C VAL A 75 0.70 -11.65 1.37
N GLY A 76 -0.19 -11.11 0.55
CA GLY A 76 -1.45 -10.52 0.93
C GLY A 76 -2.51 -11.51 1.41
N VAL A 77 -3.52 -10.96 2.07
CA VAL A 77 -4.79 -11.66 2.28
C VAL A 77 -5.70 -11.36 1.10
N LEU A 78 -6.07 -12.41 0.35
CA LEU A 78 -7.05 -12.31 -0.74
C LEU A 78 -8.48 -12.44 -0.16
N PRO A 79 -9.49 -11.76 -0.74
CA PRO A 79 -10.88 -11.99 -0.39
C PRO A 79 -11.27 -13.46 -0.62
N SER A 80 -12.04 -14.02 0.32
CA SER A 80 -12.64 -15.36 0.22
C SER A 80 -13.83 -15.38 -0.72
#